data_AF-A0A7V9CWG1-F1
#
_entry.id   AF-A0A7V9CWG1-F1
#
_cell.length_a   1.000
_cell.length_b   1.000
_cell.length_c   1.000
_cell.angle_alpha   90.00
_cell.angle_beta   90.00
_cell.angle_gamma   90.00
#
_symmetry.space_group_name_H-M   'P 1'
#
loop_
_entity.id
_entity.type
_entity.pdbx_description
1 polymer ?
#
loop_
_entity_poly.entity_id
_entity_poly.type
_entity_poly.pdbx_seq_one_letter_code
_entity_poly.pdbx_strand_id
1 'polypeptide(L)'
;MADSVDDKDKQIAELGRRLEHEVGTLNRLIEITGLLNSTLNVDELLALIMRSGADLLEAETTSLFLLDEDRNELEIAVATGAPAKDVMRQRIPAGTGIAGWVVEHGEPAIVDDPSGDARFYGGIDEQSGFQTRNVLAVPLRTKETVIG
;
A
#
# COMPACT_ATOMS: atom_id res chain seq x y z
N MET A 1 -51.41 15.81 -11.62
CA MET A 1 -50.48 16.08 -12.74
C MET A 1 -49.19 16.75 -12.28
N ALA A 2 -49.20 17.61 -11.25
CA ALA A 2 -47.98 18.23 -10.70
C ALA A 2 -46.98 17.24 -10.05
N ASP A 3 -47.46 16.24 -9.30
CA ASP A 3 -46.60 15.25 -8.62
C ASP A 3 -45.75 14.39 -9.58
N SER A 4 -46.24 14.12 -10.79
CA SER A 4 -45.52 13.28 -11.76
C SER A 4 -44.40 14.02 -12.50
N VAL A 5 -44.40 15.36 -12.45
CA VAL A 5 -43.33 16.19 -13.03
C VAL A 5 -42.20 16.31 -12.00
N ASP A 6 -42.55 16.55 -10.73
CA ASP A 6 -41.60 16.65 -9.62
C ASP A 6 -40.80 15.34 -9.39
N ASP A 7 -41.46 14.18 -9.59
CA ASP A 7 -40.83 12.86 -9.47
C ASP A 7 -39.84 12.59 -10.63
N LYS A 8 -40.16 13.04 -11.84
CA LYS A 8 -39.26 12.95 -13.00
C LYS A 8 -38.04 13.86 -12.85
N ASP A 9 -38.22 15.05 -12.31
CA ASP A 9 -37.14 16.00 -12.07
C ASP A 9 -36.16 15.47 -11.01
N LYS A 10 -36.67 14.83 -9.96
CA LYS A 10 -35.86 14.11 -8.95
C LYS A 10 -35.09 12.95 -9.56
N GLN A 11 -35.73 12.16 -10.41
CA GLN A 11 -35.12 11.00 -11.06
C GLN A 11 -34.01 11.42 -12.04
N ILE A 12 -34.22 12.51 -12.80
CA ILE A 12 -33.21 13.10 -13.68
C ILE A 12 -32.01 13.60 -12.87
N ALA A 13 -32.24 14.27 -11.74
CA ALA A 13 -31.16 14.75 -10.87
C ALA A 13 -30.35 13.58 -10.25
N GLU A 14 -31.00 12.47 -9.91
CA GLU A 14 -30.33 11.28 -9.37
C GLU A 14 -29.52 10.52 -10.42
N LEU A 15 -30.05 10.40 -11.65
CA LEU A 15 -29.31 9.89 -12.80
C LEU A 15 -28.10 10.77 -13.15
N GLY A 16 -28.25 12.09 -13.09
CA GLY A 16 -27.15 13.04 -13.27
C GLY A 16 -26.03 12.82 -12.25
N ARG A 17 -26.38 12.73 -10.96
CA ARG A 17 -25.40 12.45 -9.88
C ARG A 17 -24.72 11.10 -10.04
N ARG A 18 -25.45 10.05 -10.44
CA ARG A 18 -24.87 8.72 -10.71
C ARG A 18 -23.90 8.75 -11.88
N LEU A 19 -24.27 9.42 -12.97
CA LEU A 19 -23.42 9.57 -14.14
C LEU A 19 -22.16 10.37 -13.82
N GLU A 20 -22.28 11.45 -13.05
CA GLU A 20 -21.13 12.23 -12.55
C GLU A 20 -20.22 11.40 -11.64
N HIS A 21 -20.78 10.54 -10.79
CA HIS A 21 -20.01 9.64 -9.93
C HIS A 21 -19.28 8.55 -10.74
N GLU A 22 -19.94 7.94 -11.71
CA GLU A 22 -19.35 6.96 -12.64
C GLU A 22 -18.23 7.60 -13.48
N VAL A 23 -18.49 8.77 -14.07
CA VAL A 23 -17.48 9.54 -14.83
C VAL A 23 -16.31 9.95 -13.94
N GLY A 24 -16.57 10.37 -12.70
CA GLY A 24 -15.52 10.69 -11.72
C GLY A 24 -14.70 9.48 -11.27
N THR A 25 -15.30 8.28 -11.25
CA THR A 25 -14.59 7.03 -10.95
C THR A 25 -13.75 6.59 -12.14
N LEU A 26 -14.32 6.63 -13.36
CA LEU A 26 -13.61 6.31 -14.60
C LEU A 26 -12.45 7.28 -14.86
N ASN A 27 -12.63 8.57 -14.63
CA ASN A 27 -11.55 9.55 -14.79
C ASN A 27 -10.40 9.30 -13.80
N ARG A 28 -10.69 8.90 -12.56
CA ARG A 28 -9.66 8.50 -11.60
C ARG A 28 -8.92 7.25 -12.03
N LEU A 29 -9.63 6.25 -12.55
CA LEU A 29 -9.01 5.05 -13.12
C LEU A 29 -8.17 5.39 -14.35
N ILE A 30 -8.66 6.27 -15.23
CA ILE A 30 -7.93 6.75 -16.41
C ILE A 30 -6.68 7.52 -16.00
N GLU A 31 -6.76 8.39 -15.00
CA GLU A 31 -5.64 9.13 -14.44
C GLU A 31 -4.60 8.18 -13.85
N ILE A 32 -5.02 7.17 -13.06
CA ILE A 32 -4.14 6.10 -12.57
C ILE A 32 -3.48 5.35 -13.75
N THR A 33 -4.23 4.97 -14.77
CA THR A 33 -3.66 4.30 -15.97
C THR A 33 -2.78 5.20 -16.83
N GLY A 34 -3.03 6.51 -16.85
CA GLY A 34 -2.22 7.51 -17.55
C GLY A 34 -0.89 7.71 -16.84
N LEU A 35 -0.93 7.85 -15.51
CA LEU A 35 0.26 7.92 -14.64
C LEU A 35 1.10 6.63 -14.74
N LEU A 36 0.44 5.47 -14.81
CA LEU A 36 1.09 4.18 -15.08
C LEU A 36 1.86 4.14 -16.41
N ASN A 37 1.41 4.91 -17.41
CA ASN A 37 1.94 4.88 -18.78
C ASN A 37 2.90 6.04 -19.09
N SER A 38 2.82 7.16 -18.35
CA SER A 38 3.60 8.38 -18.62
C SER A 38 4.93 8.46 -17.88
N THR A 39 5.23 7.55 -16.94
CA THR A 39 6.49 7.59 -16.20
C THR A 39 6.96 6.16 -15.91
N LEU A 40 7.92 5.67 -16.71
CA LEU A 40 8.66 4.42 -16.46
C LEU A 40 9.62 4.60 -15.26
N ASN A 41 9.10 5.04 -14.13
CA ASN A 41 9.79 4.96 -12.85
C ASN A 41 8.94 4.11 -11.91
N VAL A 42 9.25 2.81 -11.90
CA VAL A 42 8.59 1.81 -11.06
C VAL A 42 8.59 2.27 -9.59
N ASP A 43 9.65 2.93 -9.15
CA ASP A 43 9.77 3.46 -7.78
C ASP A 43 8.69 4.53 -7.49
N GLU A 44 8.40 5.42 -8.44
CA GLU A 44 7.37 6.45 -8.28
C GLU A 44 5.97 5.86 -8.21
N LEU A 45 5.70 4.85 -9.04
CA LEU A 45 4.43 4.12 -9.03
C LEU A 45 4.23 3.38 -7.71
N LEU A 46 5.22 2.61 -7.25
CA LEU A 46 5.16 1.89 -5.99
C LEU A 46 4.96 2.88 -4.84
N ALA A 47 5.64 4.01 -4.86
CA ALA A 47 5.47 5.06 -3.85
C ALA A 47 4.03 5.64 -3.86
N LEU A 48 3.41 5.80 -5.02
CA LEU A 48 2.02 6.23 -5.12
C LEU A 48 1.06 5.18 -4.53
N ILE A 49 1.23 3.91 -4.90
CA ILE A 49 0.41 2.80 -4.40
C ILE A 49 0.49 2.71 -2.87
N MET A 50 1.71 2.74 -2.32
CA MET A 50 1.91 2.65 -0.87
C MET A 50 1.29 3.85 -0.13
N ARG A 51 1.40 5.08 -0.67
CA ARG A 51 0.72 6.25 -0.09
C ARG A 51 -0.80 6.10 -0.12
N SER A 52 -1.38 5.70 -1.24
CA SER A 52 -2.83 5.48 -1.34
C SER A 52 -3.32 4.38 -0.40
N GLY A 53 -2.52 3.31 -0.21
CA GLY A 53 -2.80 2.26 0.77
C GLY A 53 -2.73 2.76 2.21
N ALA A 54 -1.72 3.58 2.53
CA ALA A 54 -1.59 4.21 3.85
C ALA A 54 -2.81 5.09 4.18
N ASP A 55 -3.24 5.92 3.23
CA ASP A 55 -4.43 6.78 3.39
C ASP A 55 -5.71 5.97 3.57
N LEU A 56 -5.89 4.90 2.79
CA LEU A 56 -7.08 4.03 2.85
C LEU A 56 -7.18 3.27 4.19
N LEU A 57 -6.04 2.85 4.75
CA LEU A 57 -5.96 2.09 5.98
C LEU A 57 -5.75 2.98 7.22
N GLU A 58 -5.67 4.30 7.04
CA GLU A 58 -5.32 5.27 8.09
C GLU A 58 -4.02 4.89 8.83
N ALA A 59 -3.03 4.37 8.09
CA ALA A 59 -1.77 3.90 8.65
C ALA A 59 -0.78 5.07 8.86
N GLU A 60 -0.11 5.10 10.02
CA GLU A 60 0.89 6.13 10.35
C GLU A 60 2.13 6.07 9.44
N THR A 61 2.50 4.86 9.01
CA THR A 61 3.61 4.59 8.10
C THR A 61 3.35 3.29 7.35
N THR A 62 3.95 3.17 6.17
CA THR A 62 3.99 1.93 5.40
C THR A 62 5.39 1.75 4.82
N SER A 63 5.77 0.50 4.57
CA SER A 63 7.01 0.15 3.91
C SER A 63 6.76 -0.98 2.92
N LEU A 64 7.38 -0.90 1.74
CA LEU A 64 7.47 -1.99 0.80
C LEU A 64 8.88 -2.55 0.84
N PHE A 65 8.98 -3.83 1.19
CA PHE A 65 10.22 -4.59 1.04
C PHE A 65 10.21 -5.27 -0.32
N LEU A 66 11.36 -5.30 -1.00
CA LEU A 66 11.56 -6.08 -2.22
C LEU A 66 12.68 -7.09 -1.98
N LEU A 67 12.46 -8.32 -2.44
CA LEU A 67 13.44 -9.40 -2.36
C LEU A 67 14.51 -9.23 -3.44
N ASP A 68 15.75 -9.16 -2.98
CA ASP A 68 16.96 -9.25 -3.80
C ASP A 68 17.46 -10.70 -3.70
N GLU A 69 17.07 -11.53 -4.68
CA GLU A 69 17.39 -12.97 -4.69
C GLU A 69 18.91 -13.24 -4.77
N ASP A 70 19.66 -12.39 -5.47
CA ASP A 70 21.11 -12.54 -5.63
C ASP A 70 21.84 -12.35 -4.29
N ARG A 71 21.33 -11.46 -3.43
CA ARG A 71 21.90 -11.17 -2.11
C ARG A 71 21.22 -11.91 -0.97
N ASN A 72 20.05 -12.51 -1.22
CA ASN A 72 19.17 -13.09 -0.21
C ASN A 72 18.83 -12.06 0.90
N GLU A 73 18.44 -10.86 0.47
CA GLU A 73 18.12 -9.71 1.33
C GLU A 73 16.77 -9.10 0.95
N LEU A 74 16.10 -8.48 1.92
CA LEU A 74 14.97 -7.60 1.69
C LEU A 74 15.43 -6.14 1.77
N GLU A 75 15.19 -5.37 0.71
CA GLU A 75 15.43 -3.93 0.68
C GLU A 75 14.13 -3.15 0.86
N ILE A 76 14.13 -2.12 1.70
CA ILE A 76 13.04 -1.14 1.77
C ILE A 76 13.06 -0.26 0.51
N ALA A 77 12.29 -0.65 -0.49
CA ALA A 77 12.16 0.05 -1.77
C ALA A 77 11.27 1.30 -1.66
N VAL A 78 10.29 1.26 -0.77
CA VAL A 78 9.40 2.39 -0.46
C VAL A 78 9.19 2.47 1.04
N ALA A 79 9.18 3.68 1.58
CA ALA A 79 8.73 3.99 2.93
C ALA A 79 7.90 5.27 2.93
N THR A 80 6.90 5.36 3.80
CA THR A 80 6.03 6.53 3.98
C THR A 80 5.99 6.98 5.45
N GLY A 81 5.40 8.14 5.71
CA GLY A 81 5.30 8.70 7.06
C GLY A 81 6.62 9.27 7.59
N ALA A 82 6.67 9.52 8.90
CA ALA A 82 7.82 10.11 9.57
C ALA A 82 9.15 9.36 9.37
N PRO A 83 9.23 8.01 9.47
CA PRO A 83 10.51 7.30 9.41
C PRO A 83 11.08 7.15 7.99
N ALA A 84 10.33 7.57 6.95
CA ALA A 84 10.63 7.23 5.57
C ALA A 84 12.04 7.58 5.11
N LYS A 85 12.58 8.73 5.56
CA LYS A 85 13.93 9.19 5.16
C LYS A 85 15.05 8.41 5.82
N ASP A 86 14.79 7.81 6.98
CA ASP A 86 15.80 7.17 7.81
C ASP A 86 15.97 5.67 7.49
N VAL A 87 14.95 5.07 6.89
CA VAL A 87 14.88 3.63 6.60
C VAL A 87 14.93 3.28 5.11
N MET A 88 14.78 4.27 4.21
CA MET A 88 14.80 4.01 2.76
C MET A 88 16.11 3.33 2.33
N ARG A 89 16.02 2.33 1.44
CA ARG A 89 17.15 1.51 0.96
C ARG A 89 17.87 0.71 2.05
N GLN A 90 17.35 0.67 3.28
CA GLN A 90 17.86 -0.23 4.30
C GLN A 90 17.60 -1.69 3.88
N ARG A 91 18.53 -2.56 4.24
CA ARG A 91 18.49 -3.98 3.92
C ARG A 91 18.52 -4.83 5.18
N ILE A 92 17.75 -5.91 5.16
CA ILE A 92 17.76 -6.97 6.19
C ILE A 92 17.90 -8.34 5.50
N PRO A 93 18.47 -9.35 6.16
CA PRO A 93 18.51 -10.69 5.58
C PRO A 93 17.09 -11.19 5.27
N ALA A 94 16.93 -11.91 4.16
CA ALA A 94 15.66 -12.57 3.85
C ALA A 94 15.24 -13.52 5.00
N GLY A 95 13.94 -13.63 5.24
CA GLY A 95 13.39 -14.36 6.39
C GLY A 95 13.48 -13.61 7.73
N THR A 96 14.10 -12.43 7.78
CA THR A 96 14.14 -11.61 8.99
C THR A 96 12.87 -10.78 9.15
N GLY A 97 12.37 -10.71 10.38
CA GLY A 97 11.23 -9.85 10.68
C GLY A 97 9.90 -10.44 10.19
N ILE A 98 8.82 -9.70 10.46
CA ILE A 98 7.48 -10.03 9.94
C ILE A 98 7.50 -10.01 8.41
N ALA A 99 8.19 -9.05 7.78
CA ALA A 99 8.32 -8.96 6.34
C ALA A 99 9.01 -10.21 5.74
N GLY A 100 10.12 -10.65 6.34
CA GLY A 100 10.81 -11.88 5.93
C GLY A 100 9.92 -13.11 6.03
N TRP A 101 9.18 -13.25 7.13
CA TRP A 101 8.23 -14.35 7.31
C TRP A 101 7.13 -14.35 6.25
N VAL A 102 6.55 -13.17 5.95
CA VAL A 102 5.52 -13.01 4.90
C VAL A 102 6.03 -13.37 3.52
N VAL A 103 7.26 -12.96 3.18
CA VAL A 103 7.90 -13.31 1.90
C VAL A 103 8.12 -14.82 1.79
N GLU A 104 8.66 -15.43 2.84
CA GLU A 104 9.01 -16.86 2.86
C GLU A 104 7.76 -17.76 2.76
N HIS A 105 6.69 -17.41 3.46
CA HIS A 105 5.47 -18.23 3.50
C HIS A 105 4.47 -17.83 2.41
N GLY A 106 4.57 -16.60 1.87
CA GLY A 106 3.52 -16.00 1.05
C GLY A 106 2.22 -15.77 1.83
N GLU A 107 2.32 -15.78 3.15
CA GLU A 107 1.27 -15.60 4.16
C GLU A 107 0.94 -14.14 4.44
N PRO A 108 -0.27 -13.55 4.33
CA PRO A 108 -0.51 -12.28 5.04
C PRO A 108 -0.40 -12.48 6.57
N ALA A 109 0.04 -11.45 7.28
CA ALA A 109 0.15 -11.43 8.73
C ALA A 109 -0.49 -10.16 9.32
N ILE A 110 -1.25 -10.34 10.40
CA ILE A 110 -1.76 -9.26 11.26
C ILE A 110 -1.17 -9.48 12.65
N VAL A 111 -0.55 -8.44 13.20
CA VAL A 111 0.13 -8.47 14.49
C VAL A 111 -0.27 -7.24 15.30
N ASP A 112 -1.04 -7.46 16.37
CA ASP A 112 -1.57 -6.38 17.21
C ASP A 112 -0.53 -5.80 18.19
N ASP A 113 0.49 -6.59 18.53
CA ASP A 113 1.63 -6.17 19.38
C ASP A 113 2.93 -6.79 18.86
N PRO A 114 3.68 -6.08 18.01
CA PRO A 114 4.95 -6.56 17.46
C PRO A 114 6.01 -6.75 18.55
N SER A 115 5.97 -6.01 19.65
CA SER A 115 6.99 -6.12 20.70
C SER A 115 6.99 -7.48 21.41
N GLY A 116 5.85 -8.18 21.39
CA GLY A 116 5.71 -9.55 21.89
C GLY A 116 5.77 -10.64 20.82
N ASP A 117 5.84 -10.30 19.53
CA ASP A 117 5.86 -11.27 18.44
C ASP A 117 7.30 -11.76 18.17
N ALA A 118 7.52 -13.08 18.20
CA ALA A 118 8.83 -13.67 17.98
C ALA A 118 9.40 -13.41 16.57
N ARG A 119 8.55 -13.05 15.61
CA ARG A 119 8.95 -12.69 14.25
C ARG A 119 9.35 -11.23 14.13
N PHE A 120 9.14 -10.38 15.15
CA PHE A 120 9.43 -8.97 15.03
C PHE A 120 10.94 -8.68 15.03
N TYR A 121 11.35 -7.77 14.15
CA TYR A 121 12.72 -7.28 14.06
C TYR A 121 12.76 -5.79 14.39
N GLY A 122 13.29 -5.45 15.57
CA GLY A 122 13.29 -4.07 16.08
C GLY A 122 14.34 -3.14 15.46
N GLY A 123 15.29 -3.64 14.67
CA GLY A 123 16.40 -2.81 14.18
C GLY A 123 15.99 -1.64 13.27
N ILE A 124 14.84 -1.74 12.59
CA ILE A 124 14.28 -0.63 11.78
C ILE A 124 13.72 0.48 12.69
N ASP A 125 12.98 0.09 13.73
CA ASP A 125 12.43 0.98 14.75
C ASP A 125 13.56 1.70 15.51
N GLU A 126 14.58 0.96 15.95
CA GLU A 126 15.75 1.50 16.64
C GLU A 126 16.47 2.57 15.82
N GLN A 127 16.62 2.36 14.50
CA GLN A 127 17.30 3.28 13.61
C GLN A 127 16.49 4.55 13.33
N SER A 128 15.17 4.42 13.18
CA SER A 128 14.29 5.54 12.85
C SER A 128 13.76 6.30 14.06
N GLY A 129 13.85 5.70 15.26
CA GLY A 129 13.20 6.19 16.47
C GLY A 129 11.67 6.07 16.43
N PHE A 130 11.11 5.41 15.41
CA PHE A 130 9.69 5.08 15.33
C PHE A 130 9.38 3.84 16.17
N GLN A 131 8.20 3.78 16.76
CA GLN A 131 7.75 2.62 17.53
C GLN A 131 6.55 1.98 16.84
N THR A 132 6.76 0.81 16.26
CA THR A 132 5.73 0.03 15.58
C THR A 132 4.85 -0.66 16.63
N ARG A 133 3.58 -0.25 16.70
CA ARG A 133 2.62 -0.74 17.70
C ARG A 133 1.72 -1.86 17.20
N ASN A 134 1.51 -1.94 15.89
CA ASN A 134 0.78 -3.00 15.20
C ASN A 134 1.25 -3.06 13.75
N VAL A 135 1.05 -4.21 13.09
CA VAL A 135 1.48 -4.46 11.71
C VAL A 135 0.42 -5.25 10.97
N LEU A 136 0.08 -4.80 9.76
CA LEU A 136 -0.51 -5.60 8.70
C LEU A 136 0.53 -5.74 7.59
N ALA A 137 0.92 -6.96 7.28
CA ALA A 137 1.88 -7.26 6.22
C ALA A 137 1.27 -8.25 5.23
N VAL A 138 1.44 -7.98 3.94
CA VAL A 138 0.90 -8.81 2.85
C VAL A 138 1.98 -9.04 1.80
N PRO A 139 2.03 -10.23 1.19
CA PRO A 139 3.04 -10.53 0.18
C PRO A 139 2.75 -9.81 -1.13
N LEU A 140 3.76 -9.19 -1.72
CA LEU A 140 3.74 -8.69 -3.08
C LEU A 140 4.12 -9.83 -4.04
N ARG A 141 3.20 -10.16 -4.95
CA ARG A 141 3.33 -11.31 -5.83
C ARG A 141 3.28 -10.91 -7.30
N THR A 142 4.14 -11.53 -8.10
CA THR A 142 3.92 -11.64 -9.55
C THR A 142 3.09 -12.89 -9.83
N LYS A 143 2.82 -13.19 -11.11
CA LYS A 143 2.13 -14.44 -11.47
C LYS A 143 2.89 -15.70 -11.05
N GLU A 144 4.20 -15.61 -10.88
CA GLU A 144 5.09 -16.76 -10.73
C GLU A 144 5.63 -16.91 -9.32
N THR A 145 5.86 -15.80 -8.60
CA THR A 145 6.53 -15.83 -7.30
C THR A 145 6.17 -14.65 -6.38
N VAL A 146 6.53 -14.78 -5.11
CA VAL A 146 6.56 -13.67 -4.14
C VAL A 146 7.84 -12.87 -4.36
N ILE A 147 7.73 -11.56 -4.49
CA ILE A 147 8.84 -10.65 -4.78
C ILE A 147 9.07 -9.60 -3.68
N GLY A 148 8.23 -9.59 -2.64
CA GLY A 148 8.25 -8.62 -1.55
C GLY A 148 7.15 -8.85 -0.54
#